data_AF-A0A4R3TJE1-F1
#
_entry.id   AF-A0A4R3TJE1-F1
#
_cell.length_a   1.000
_cell.length_b   1.000
_cell.length_c   1.000
_cell.angle_alpha   90.00
_cell.angle_beta   90.00
_cell.angle_gamma   90.00
#
_symmetry.space_group_name_H-M   'P 1'
#
loop_
_entity.id
_entity.type
_entity.pdbx_description
1 polymer ?
#
loop_
_entity_poly.entity_id
_entity_poly.type
_entity_poly.pdbx_seq_one_letter_code
_entity_poly.pdbx_strand_id
1 'polypeptide(L)'
;MTKKRRRVLLLGAALLLAAGNLWWFTRGSSQPEPDFVLGATFEYASIAAQDLPSLPRYDAAKGTWQARGRPVTAIKDHIRPYRASDSVTKWSPTSYVAIGVEASAGPSQLHPIFLDLVRAGICDVAVVQDGMSPDPRGEVAVLIQHVVSVRDGTGSAVKCPARQSAAAPSSASR
;
A
#
# COMPACT_ATOMS: atom_id res chain seq x y z
N MET A 1 -7.09 64.67 -0.64
CA MET A 1 -7.89 63.43 -0.42
C MET A 1 -8.46 63.45 0.98
N THR A 2 -9.78 63.36 1.15
CA THR A 2 -10.44 63.44 2.47
C THR A 2 -10.23 62.15 3.27
N LYS A 3 -10.05 62.26 4.61
CA LYS A 3 -9.87 61.12 5.54
C LYS A 3 -10.89 59.98 5.33
N LYS A 4 -12.11 60.32 4.90
CA LYS A 4 -13.18 59.36 4.55
C LYS A 4 -12.81 58.44 3.38
N ARG A 5 -12.29 58.98 2.27
CA ARG A 5 -11.91 58.16 1.09
C ARG A 5 -10.78 57.18 1.39
N ARG A 6 -9.82 57.58 2.24
CA ARG A 6 -8.69 56.73 2.64
C ARG A 6 -9.13 55.54 3.50
N ARG A 7 -10.10 55.74 4.41
CA ARG A 7 -10.69 54.66 5.21
C ARG A 7 -11.48 53.66 4.37
N VAL A 8 -12.26 54.15 3.41
CA VAL A 8 -13.04 53.29 2.51
C VAL A 8 -12.13 52.40 1.65
N LEU A 9 -11.04 52.97 1.11
CA LEU A 9 -10.05 52.20 0.34
C LEU A 9 -9.35 51.12 1.18
N LEU A 10 -8.97 51.44 2.41
CA LEU A 10 -8.32 50.48 3.31
C LEU A 10 -9.26 49.34 3.72
N LEU A 11 -10.54 49.65 4.00
CA LEU A 11 -11.55 48.63 4.29
C LEU A 11 -11.81 47.72 3.09
N GLY A 12 -11.88 48.28 1.88
CA GLY A 12 -12.03 47.49 0.65
C GLY A 12 -10.84 46.56 0.41
N ALA A 13 -9.61 47.05 0.61
CA ALA A 13 -8.40 46.22 0.49
C ALA A 13 -8.35 45.10 1.54
N ALA A 14 -8.73 45.39 2.79
CA ALA A 14 -8.78 44.40 3.85
C ALA A 14 -9.82 43.29 3.56
N LEU A 15 -11.00 43.67 3.04
CA LEU A 15 -12.04 42.71 2.64
C LEU A 15 -11.59 41.81 1.48
N LEU A 16 -10.91 42.38 0.47
CA LEU A 16 -10.36 41.61 -0.65
C LEU A 16 -9.28 40.62 -0.19
N LEU A 17 -8.40 41.05 0.71
CA LEU A 17 -7.37 40.16 1.28
C LEU A 17 -7.97 39.04 2.14
N ALA A 18 -9.01 39.36 2.92
CA ALA A 18 -9.72 38.37 3.73
C ALA A 18 -10.47 37.35 2.85
N ALA A 19 -11.15 37.82 1.80
CA ALA A 19 -11.84 36.94 0.85
C ALA A 19 -10.86 36.08 0.04
N GLY A 20 -9.73 36.64 -0.39
CA GLY A 20 -8.68 35.91 -1.08
C GLY A 20 -8.04 34.82 -0.20
N ASN A 21 -7.78 35.14 1.07
CA ASN A 21 -7.31 34.14 2.05
C ASN A 21 -8.36 33.04 2.26
N LEU A 22 -9.62 33.41 2.51
CA LEU A 22 -10.68 32.45 2.75
C LEU A 22 -10.89 31.53 1.54
N TRP A 23 -10.80 32.07 0.33
CA TRP A 23 -10.88 31.28 -0.90
C TRP A 23 -9.68 30.34 -1.06
N TRP A 24 -8.47 30.78 -0.74
CA TRP A 24 -7.27 29.94 -0.77
C TRP A 24 -7.36 28.78 0.23
N PHE A 25 -7.90 29.04 1.43
CA PHE A 25 -8.08 28.00 2.46
C PHE A 25 -9.27 27.06 2.20
N THR A 26 -10.32 27.53 1.54
CA THR A 26 -11.53 26.72 1.27
C THR A 26 -11.48 26.02 -0.08
N ARG A 27 -10.63 26.47 -1.01
CA ARG A 27 -10.22 25.71 -2.20
C ARG A 27 -9.31 24.58 -1.76
N GLY A 28 -9.89 23.60 -1.06
CA GLY A 28 -9.21 22.38 -0.67
C GLY A 28 -8.43 21.86 -1.87
N SER A 29 -7.13 21.68 -1.69
CA SER A 29 -6.37 20.83 -2.57
C SER A 29 -6.95 19.43 -2.38
N SER A 30 -7.94 19.07 -3.19
CA SER A 30 -8.20 17.68 -3.51
C SER A 30 -6.90 17.19 -4.14
N GLN A 31 -5.95 16.77 -3.29
CA GLN A 31 -4.81 16.01 -3.79
C GLN A 31 -5.41 14.89 -4.63
N PRO A 32 -4.87 14.64 -5.83
CA PRO A 32 -5.24 13.46 -6.57
C PRO A 32 -5.16 12.31 -5.58
N GLU A 33 -6.30 11.66 -5.35
CA GLU A 33 -6.33 10.50 -4.48
C GLU A 33 -5.26 9.52 -5.03
N PRO A 34 -4.62 8.68 -4.22
CA PRO A 34 -3.54 7.82 -4.70
C PRO A 34 -4.06 6.66 -5.55
N ASP A 35 -3.22 6.10 -6.42
CA ASP A 35 -3.57 4.94 -7.26
C ASP A 35 -3.79 3.67 -6.44
N PHE A 36 -3.14 3.59 -5.27
CA PHE A 36 -3.35 2.55 -4.28
C PHE A 36 -3.08 3.08 -2.87
N VAL A 37 -3.71 2.47 -1.87
CA VAL A 37 -3.56 2.78 -0.46
C VAL A 37 -3.04 1.54 0.25
N LEU A 38 -1.96 1.71 1.01
CA LEU A 38 -1.37 0.69 1.86
C LEU A 38 -1.72 0.99 3.32
N GLY A 39 -2.09 -0.05 4.06
CA GLY A 39 -2.31 0.02 5.49
C GLY A 39 -1.00 0.06 6.26
N ALA A 40 -1.03 0.65 7.45
CA ALA A 40 0.11 0.59 8.36
C ALA A 40 0.30 -0.85 8.86
N THR A 41 1.50 -1.40 8.69
CA THR A 41 1.85 -2.72 9.19
C THR A 41 3.21 -2.67 9.88
N PHE A 42 3.40 -3.55 10.87
CA PHE A 42 4.67 -3.73 11.60
C PHE A 42 5.17 -5.17 11.51
N GLU A 43 4.54 -5.99 10.67
CA GLU A 43 4.81 -7.42 10.57
C GLU A 43 5.80 -7.68 9.44
N TYR A 44 6.76 -8.56 9.69
CA TYR A 44 7.82 -8.90 8.75
C TYR A 44 7.74 -10.37 8.34
N ALA A 45 8.18 -10.65 7.13
CA ALA A 45 8.49 -11.98 6.64
C ALA A 45 10.00 -12.12 6.47
N SER A 46 10.55 -13.22 6.98
CA SER A 46 11.89 -13.68 6.62
C SER A 46 11.82 -14.50 5.34
N ILE A 47 12.57 -14.08 4.31
CA ILE A 47 12.71 -14.82 3.05
C ILE A 47 14.16 -15.30 2.91
N ALA A 48 14.37 -16.60 2.78
CA ALA A 48 15.70 -17.16 2.58
C ALA A 48 16.32 -16.64 1.27
N ALA A 49 17.61 -16.31 1.30
CA ALA A 49 18.32 -15.76 0.14
C ALA A 49 18.21 -16.67 -1.11
N GLN A 50 18.24 -17.98 -0.92
CA GLN A 50 18.07 -18.98 -1.98
C GLN A 50 16.69 -18.96 -2.65
N ASP A 51 15.66 -18.44 -1.97
CA ASP A 51 14.30 -18.36 -2.49
C ASP A 51 14.05 -17.09 -3.29
N LEU A 52 14.87 -16.03 -3.12
CA LEU A 52 14.69 -14.72 -3.78
C LEU A 52 14.57 -14.84 -5.31
N PRO A 53 15.41 -15.62 -6.02
CA PRO A 53 15.28 -15.77 -7.48
C PRO A 53 14.01 -16.52 -7.91
N SER A 54 13.33 -17.19 -6.98
CA SER A 54 12.12 -17.97 -7.24
C SER A 54 10.82 -17.24 -6.92
N LEU A 55 10.91 -16.03 -6.36
CA LEU A 55 9.73 -15.24 -6.06
C LEU A 55 8.96 -14.90 -7.35
N PRO A 56 7.62 -14.97 -7.33
CA PRO A 56 6.80 -14.48 -8.42
C PRO A 56 7.10 -13.02 -8.74
N ARG A 57 7.21 -12.73 -10.03
CA ARG A 57 7.37 -11.39 -10.59
C ARG A 57 6.25 -11.13 -11.58
N TYR A 58 5.74 -9.92 -11.58
CA TYR A 58 4.67 -9.53 -12.50
C TYR A 58 5.27 -8.97 -13.78
N ASP A 59 4.91 -9.57 -14.92
CA ASP A 59 5.19 -9.04 -16.25
C ASP A 59 4.06 -8.07 -16.61
N ALA A 60 4.28 -6.78 -16.40
CA ALA A 60 3.28 -5.75 -16.66
C ALA A 60 2.93 -5.61 -18.15
N ALA A 61 3.85 -5.97 -19.05
CA ALA A 61 3.59 -5.92 -20.49
C ALA A 61 2.63 -7.05 -20.93
N LYS A 62 2.70 -8.21 -20.28
CA LYS A 62 1.83 -9.36 -20.57
C LYS A 62 0.62 -9.45 -19.64
N GLY A 63 0.62 -8.75 -18.51
CA GLY A 63 -0.38 -8.88 -17.47
C GLY A 63 -0.37 -10.25 -16.80
N THR A 64 0.82 -10.85 -16.64
CA THR A 64 0.96 -12.24 -16.15
C THR A 64 2.07 -12.36 -15.12
N TRP A 65 1.90 -13.29 -14.18
CA TRP A 65 2.95 -13.65 -13.23
C TRP A 65 3.94 -14.65 -13.84
N GLN A 66 5.21 -14.52 -13.44
CA GLN A 66 6.27 -15.46 -13.77
C GLN A 66 7.09 -15.79 -12.54
N ALA A 67 7.50 -17.06 -12.40
CA ALA A 67 8.43 -17.51 -11.38
C ALA A 67 9.46 -18.43 -12.04
N ARG A 68 10.76 -18.21 -11.77
CA ARG A 68 11.87 -18.95 -12.41
C ARG A 68 11.77 -18.99 -13.95
N GLY A 69 11.36 -17.88 -14.56
CA GLY A 69 11.19 -17.75 -16.02
C GLY A 69 10.01 -18.53 -16.61
N ARG A 70 9.10 -19.07 -15.79
CA ARG A 70 7.90 -19.79 -16.23
C ARG A 70 6.64 -19.02 -15.84
N PRO A 71 5.57 -19.03 -16.67
CA PRO A 71 4.29 -18.47 -16.30
C PRO A 71 3.73 -19.12 -15.02
N VAL A 72 3.17 -18.30 -14.14
CA VAL A 72 2.43 -18.74 -12.96
C VAL A 72 0.94 -18.67 -13.29
N THR A 73 0.27 -19.81 -13.29
CA THR A 73 -1.16 -19.91 -13.64
C THR A 73 -2.06 -19.31 -12.57
N ALA A 74 -1.70 -19.49 -11.29
CA ALA A 74 -2.46 -18.97 -10.17
C ALA A 74 -1.52 -18.41 -9.09
N ILE A 75 -1.51 -17.09 -8.94
CA ILE A 75 -0.69 -16.43 -7.91
C ILE A 75 -1.08 -16.85 -6.48
N LYS A 76 -2.31 -17.34 -6.29
CA LYS A 76 -2.81 -17.90 -5.02
C LYS A 76 -1.99 -19.09 -4.52
N ASP A 77 -1.37 -19.86 -5.41
CA ASP A 77 -0.56 -21.01 -5.04
C ASP A 77 0.77 -20.61 -4.38
N HIS A 78 1.11 -19.32 -4.43
CA HIS A 78 2.28 -18.74 -3.77
C HIS A 78 1.95 -18.08 -2.43
N ILE A 79 0.71 -18.18 -1.95
CA ILE A 79 0.33 -17.69 -0.63
C ILE A 79 1.05 -18.53 0.44
N ARG A 80 1.77 -17.84 1.31
CA ARG A 80 2.50 -18.40 2.45
C ARG A 80 1.69 -18.17 3.72
N PRO A 81 1.58 -19.17 4.63
CA PRO A 81 1.01 -18.93 5.94
C PRO A 81 1.92 -17.96 6.70
N TYR A 82 1.33 -16.98 7.37
CA TYR A 82 2.07 -16.16 8.31
C TYR A 82 2.24 -16.93 9.61
N ARG A 83 3.48 -17.02 10.10
CA ARG A 83 3.83 -17.73 11.33
C ARG A 83 4.72 -16.83 12.17
N ALA A 84 4.12 -15.96 12.98
CA ALA A 84 4.84 -15.25 14.04
C ALA A 84 4.36 -15.73 15.40
N SER A 85 5.30 -16.25 16.19
CA SER A 85 5.10 -16.53 17.62
C SER A 85 4.95 -15.24 18.43
N ASP A 86 5.54 -14.15 17.96
CA ASP A 86 5.67 -12.87 18.66
C ASP A 86 5.07 -11.71 17.85
N SER A 87 3.91 -11.97 17.23
CA SER A 87 3.12 -10.94 16.55
C SER A 87 2.99 -9.70 17.43
N VAL A 88 3.56 -8.58 17.00
CA VAL A 88 3.57 -7.34 17.78
C VAL A 88 2.18 -6.72 17.82
N THR A 89 1.35 -7.02 16.82
CA THR A 89 -0.02 -6.50 16.72
C THR A 89 -1.07 -7.59 16.84
N LYS A 90 -2.28 -7.27 17.34
CA LYS A 90 -3.46 -8.16 17.23
C LYS A 90 -4.00 -8.28 15.79
N TRP A 91 -3.35 -7.62 14.84
CA TRP A 91 -3.79 -7.40 13.46
C TRP A 91 -2.85 -8.09 12.47
N SER A 92 -2.21 -9.18 12.91
CA SER A 92 -1.30 -9.93 12.06
C SER A 92 -2.00 -10.53 10.84
N PRO A 93 -1.32 -10.56 9.69
CA PRO A 93 -1.84 -11.25 8.52
C PRO A 93 -1.99 -12.75 8.85
N THR A 94 -3.00 -13.41 8.29
CA THR A 94 -3.12 -14.88 8.38
C THR A 94 -2.22 -15.56 7.36
N SER A 95 -2.04 -14.91 6.22
CA SER A 95 -1.24 -15.36 5.09
C SER A 95 -0.79 -14.16 4.28
N TYR A 96 0.24 -14.32 3.46
CA TYR A 96 0.76 -13.28 2.60
C TYR A 96 1.36 -13.88 1.34
N VAL A 97 1.51 -13.10 0.28
CA VAL A 97 2.32 -13.47 -0.89
C VAL A 97 3.63 -12.69 -0.86
N ALA A 98 4.76 -13.37 -1.06
CA ALA A 98 6.05 -12.72 -1.27
C ALA A 98 6.29 -12.60 -2.78
N ILE A 99 6.61 -11.39 -3.25
CA ILE A 99 6.83 -11.09 -4.66
C ILE A 99 8.17 -10.38 -4.86
N GLY A 100 8.80 -10.63 -6.01
CA GLY A 100 9.98 -9.90 -6.44
C GLY A 100 9.62 -8.70 -7.30
N VAL A 101 10.28 -7.57 -7.09
CA VAL A 101 10.19 -6.37 -7.92
C VAL A 101 11.58 -5.80 -8.20
N GLU A 102 11.70 -5.05 -9.29
CA GLU A 102 12.93 -4.33 -9.59
C GLU A 102 13.26 -3.32 -8.47
N ALA A 103 14.55 -3.09 -8.22
CA ALA A 103 15.01 -2.13 -7.20
C ALA A 103 14.46 -0.71 -7.44
N SER A 104 14.27 -0.34 -8.70
CA SER A 104 13.74 0.95 -9.13
C SER A 104 12.21 0.97 -9.31
N ALA A 105 11.49 -0.07 -8.88
CA ALA A 105 10.04 -0.13 -9.01
C ALA A 105 9.38 0.98 -8.19
N GLY A 106 8.76 1.94 -8.89
CA GLY A 106 7.99 3.01 -8.32
C GLY A 106 6.47 2.71 -8.31
N PRO A 107 5.66 3.71 -7.91
CA PRO A 107 4.20 3.54 -7.80
C PRO A 107 3.53 3.08 -9.10
N SER A 108 3.95 3.57 -10.26
CA SER A 108 3.36 3.18 -11.56
C SER A 108 3.64 1.72 -11.92
N GLN A 109 4.78 1.17 -11.50
CA GLN A 109 5.09 -0.25 -11.67
C GLN A 109 4.36 -1.12 -10.64
N LEU A 110 4.19 -0.64 -9.40
CA LEU A 110 3.51 -1.38 -8.33
C LEU A 110 1.99 -1.40 -8.47
N HIS A 111 1.40 -0.35 -9.06
CA HIS A 111 -0.04 -0.24 -9.24
C HIS A 111 -0.69 -1.45 -9.95
N PRO A 112 -0.26 -1.88 -11.14
CA PRO A 112 -0.85 -3.03 -11.81
C PRO A 112 -0.62 -4.34 -11.05
N ILE A 113 0.47 -4.44 -10.28
CA ILE A 113 0.79 -5.60 -9.44
C ILE A 113 -0.23 -5.72 -8.31
N PHE A 114 -0.42 -4.65 -7.55
CA PHE A 114 -1.39 -4.65 -6.45
C PHE A 114 -2.83 -4.81 -6.96
N LEU A 115 -3.17 -4.22 -8.10
CA LEU A 115 -4.49 -4.38 -8.70
C LEU A 115 -4.78 -5.85 -9.01
N ASP A 116 -3.82 -6.56 -9.60
CA ASP A 116 -3.97 -7.99 -9.91
C ASP A 116 -4.08 -8.84 -8.64
N LEU A 117 -3.24 -8.59 -7.63
CA LEU A 117 -3.30 -9.29 -6.34
C LEU A 117 -4.65 -9.09 -5.64
N VAL A 118 -5.13 -7.86 -5.56
CA VAL A 118 -6.42 -7.56 -4.91
C VAL A 118 -7.57 -8.19 -5.68
N ARG A 119 -7.54 -8.21 -7.02
CA ARG A 119 -8.53 -8.94 -7.84
C ARG A 119 -8.49 -10.44 -7.61
N ALA A 120 -7.31 -11.00 -7.34
CA ALA A 120 -7.17 -12.37 -6.88
C ALA A 120 -7.60 -12.56 -5.41
N GLY A 121 -7.97 -11.52 -4.68
CA GLY A 121 -8.35 -11.59 -3.26
C GLY A 121 -7.16 -11.73 -2.31
N ILE A 122 -5.96 -11.36 -2.76
CA ILE A 122 -4.73 -11.36 -1.97
C ILE A 122 -4.48 -9.93 -1.50
N CYS A 123 -4.50 -9.74 -0.18
CA CYS A 123 -4.45 -8.41 0.44
C CYS A 123 -3.18 -8.13 1.22
N ASP A 124 -2.41 -9.16 1.56
CA ASP A 124 -1.19 -9.03 2.34
C ASP A 124 0.00 -9.47 1.49
N VAL A 125 0.95 -8.55 1.30
CA VAL A 125 2.02 -8.68 0.31
C VAL A 125 3.35 -8.30 0.93
N ALA A 126 4.34 -9.19 0.82
CA ALA A 126 5.73 -8.89 1.11
C ALA A 126 6.45 -8.55 -0.20
N VAL A 127 6.85 -7.29 -0.36
CA VAL A 127 7.52 -6.80 -1.58
C VAL A 127 9.03 -6.88 -1.37
N VAL A 128 9.67 -7.80 -2.10
CA VAL A 128 11.12 -7.98 -2.10
C VAL A 128 11.71 -7.24 -3.29
N GLN A 129 12.50 -6.22 -3.01
CA GLN A 129 13.20 -5.46 -4.06
C GLN A 129 14.52 -6.14 -4.42
N ASP A 130 14.88 -6.08 -5.70
CA ASP A 130 16.19 -6.53 -6.16
C ASP A 130 17.33 -5.81 -5.44
N GLY A 131 18.39 -6.55 -5.14
CA GLY A 131 19.57 -6.01 -4.44
C GLY A 131 19.41 -5.90 -2.92
N MET A 132 18.30 -6.35 -2.33
CA MET A 132 18.22 -6.52 -0.88
C MET A 132 19.29 -7.51 -0.40
N SER A 133 20.12 -7.07 0.55
CA SER A 133 21.19 -7.89 1.13
C SER A 133 20.64 -8.80 2.23
N PRO A 134 20.93 -10.11 2.19
CA PRO A 134 20.63 -11.01 3.30
C PRO A 134 21.38 -10.61 4.57
N ASP A 135 20.77 -10.88 5.71
CA ASP A 135 21.39 -10.79 7.02
C ASP A 135 22.44 -11.91 7.24
N PRO A 136 23.15 -11.94 8.39
CA PRO A 136 24.11 -13.01 8.68
C PRO A 136 23.51 -14.43 8.77
N ARG A 137 22.18 -14.56 8.86
CA ARG A 137 21.47 -15.84 8.83
C ARG A 137 21.09 -16.27 7.41
N GLY A 138 21.39 -15.44 6.41
CA GLY A 138 21.06 -15.71 5.01
C GLY A 138 19.59 -15.41 4.68
N GLU A 139 18.94 -14.54 5.44
CA GLU A 139 17.54 -14.16 5.24
C GLU A 139 17.39 -12.67 4.91
N VAL A 140 16.36 -12.32 4.15
CA VAL A 140 15.92 -10.95 3.93
C VAL A 140 14.64 -10.73 4.71
N ALA A 141 14.66 -9.78 5.64
CA ALA A 141 13.47 -9.33 6.35
C ALA A 141 12.73 -8.29 5.51
N VAL A 142 11.48 -8.58 5.16
CA VAL A 142 10.62 -7.68 4.37
C VAL A 142 9.31 -7.42 5.10
N LEU A 143 8.88 -6.16 5.06
CA LEU A 143 7.61 -5.76 5.64
C LEU A 143 6.45 -6.37 4.84
N ILE A 144 5.49 -6.98 5.53
CA ILE A 144 4.24 -7.45 4.95
C ILE A 144 3.25 -6.30 4.95
N GLN A 145 2.98 -5.72 3.79
CA GLN A 145 2.05 -4.59 3.63
C GLN A 145 0.64 -5.11 3.40
N HIS A 146 -0.35 -4.45 4.02
CA HIS A 146 -1.75 -4.67 3.72
C HIS A 146 -2.18 -3.71 2.62
N VAL A 147 -2.65 -4.20 1.49
CA VAL A 147 -3.28 -3.36 0.48
C VAL A 147 -4.70 -3.06 0.96
N VAL A 148 -5.05 -1.77 1.11
CA VAL A 148 -6.40 -1.35 1.53
C VAL A 148 -7.31 -1.18 0.32
N SER A 149 -6.80 -0.49 -0.70
CA SER A 149 -7.50 -0.30 -1.96
C SER A 149 -6.54 -0.04 -3.11
N VAL A 150 -6.97 -0.40 -4.32
CA VAL A 150 -6.27 -0.10 -5.56
C VAL A 150 -7.29 0.38 -6.57
N ARG A 151 -7.01 1.47 -7.29
CA ARG A 151 -7.90 1.90 -8.37
C ARG A 151 -7.72 1.07 -9.62
N ASP A 152 -8.81 0.80 -10.31
CA ASP A 152 -8.77 0.17 -11.62
C ASP A 152 -8.71 1.21 -12.75
N GLY A 153 -8.66 0.73 -14.00
CA GLY A 153 -8.62 1.59 -15.19
C GLY A 153 -9.89 2.42 -15.43
N THR A 154 -10.95 2.22 -14.65
CA THR A 154 -12.17 3.05 -14.66
C THR A 154 -12.14 4.14 -13.58
N GLY A 155 -11.12 4.13 -12.72
CA GLY A 155 -11.05 4.99 -11.53
C GLY A 155 -11.81 4.45 -10.33
N SER A 156 -12.40 3.26 -10.42
CA SER A 156 -13.11 2.61 -9.30
C SER A 156 -12.12 1.96 -8.34
N ALA A 157 -12.36 2.07 -7.04
CA ALA A 157 -11.51 1.45 -6.03
C ALA A 157 -11.89 -0.02 -5.81
N VAL A 158 -10.98 -0.93 -6.11
CA VAL A 158 -11.03 -2.33 -5.67
C VAL A 158 -10.48 -2.40 -4.25
N LYS A 159 -11.29 -2.85 -3.30
CA LYS A 159 -10.96 -2.82 -1.87
C LYS A 159 -10.64 -4.21 -1.34
N CYS A 160 -9.67 -4.27 -0.46
CA CYS A 160 -9.47 -5.41 0.41
C CYS A 160 -10.37 -5.31 1.65
N PRO A 161 -10.84 -6.44 2.19
CA PRO A 161 -11.52 -6.45 3.46
C PRO A 161 -10.56 -5.96 4.55
N ALA A 162 -11.11 -5.19 5.51
CA ALA A 162 -10.35 -4.83 6.69
C ALA A 162 -9.86 -6.10 7.40
N ARG A 163 -8.61 -6.09 7.87
CA ARG A 163 -8.08 -7.20 8.68
C ARG A 163 -9.00 -7.42 9.88
N GLN A 164 -9.58 -8.62 10.00
CA GLN A 164 -10.33 -9.00 11.18
C GLN A 164 -9.34 -9.32 12.30
N SER A 165 -9.47 -8.65 13.46
CA SER A 165 -8.77 -9.10 14.67
C SER A 165 -9.23 -10.53 15.00
N ALA A 166 -8.28 -11.43 15.26
CA ALA A 166 -8.60 -12.74 15.78
C ALA A 166 -9.47 -12.56 17.04
N ALA A 167 -10.68 -13.12 17.02
CA ALA A 167 -11.58 -13.06 18.16
C ALA A 167 -10.86 -13.61 19.40
N ALA A 168 -10.92 -12.87 20.51
CA ALA A 168 -10.37 -13.34 21.77
C ALA A 168 -10.95 -14.72 22.10
N PRO A 169 -10.14 -15.70 22.55
CA PRO A 169 -10.67 -16.98 23.00
C PRO A 169 -11.69 -16.70 24.10
N SER A 170 -12.96 -17.01 23.84
CA SER A 170 -14.01 -16.90 24.84
C SER A 170 -13.70 -17.95 25.89
N SER A 171 -13.28 -17.50 27.08
CA SER A 171 -13.14 -18.33 28.28
C SER A 171 -14.51 -18.82 28.73
N ALA A 172 -15.11 -19.75 27.98
CA ALA A 172 -16.23 -20.54 28.45
C ALA A 172 -15.65 -21.72 29.22
N SER A 173 -15.36 -21.47 30.49
CA SER A 173 -15.05 -22.50 31.49
C SER A 173 -16.19 -23.51 31.54
N ARG A 174 -15.85 -24.81 31.48
CA ARG A 174 -16.70 -25.90 31.99
C ARG A 174 -15.91 -26.66 33.05
#